data_AF-A0A8J5EIK4-F1
#
_entry.id   AF-A0A8J5EIK4-F1
#
_cell.length_a   1.000
_cell.length_b   1.000
_cell.length_c   1.000
_cell.angle_alpha   90.00
_cell.angle_beta   90.00
_cell.angle_gamma   90.00
#
_symmetry.space_group_name_H-M   'P 1'
#
loop_
_entity.id
_entity.type
_entity.pdbx_description
1 polymer ?
#
loop_
_entity_poly.entity_id
_entity_poly.type
_entity_poly.pdbx_seq_one_letter_code
_entity_poly.pdbx_strand_id
1 'polypeptide(L)'
;MSQIDFRRIDVDQYDPDSFISKEDLTPPCKPVSAAEQQQVASEIRGAISRGEAKAALPIALDFAPYGGDDQVKDAHLKSVIEILSATKSAEIPSVVKGLNKEQQDVLIKYLYKAMGSPQGQSQGVGAILLAWYEKTVDITGQGAVVRYMSDRRTV
;
A
#
# COMPACT_ATOMS: atom_id res chain seq x y z
N MET A 1 -3.64 -51.98 3.77
CA MET A 1 -3.27 -50.85 2.87
C MET A 1 -2.88 -49.69 3.77
N SER A 2 -1.71 -49.07 3.56
CA SER A 2 -1.29 -47.93 4.40
C SER A 2 -2.31 -46.80 4.27
N GLN A 3 -2.73 -46.23 5.40
CA GLN A 3 -3.72 -45.15 5.46
C GLN A 3 -3.19 -43.80 4.96
N ILE A 4 -1.87 -43.68 4.70
CA ILE A 4 -1.19 -42.45 4.34
C ILE A 4 -0.80 -42.49 2.86
N ASP A 5 -1.19 -41.47 2.12
CA ASP A 5 -0.81 -41.24 0.72
C ASP A 5 0.53 -40.50 0.65
N PHE A 6 1.62 -41.26 0.56
CA PHE A 6 2.99 -40.76 0.61
C PHE A 6 3.36 -39.78 -0.52
N ARG A 7 2.58 -39.73 -1.61
CA ARG A 7 2.83 -38.81 -2.73
C ARG A 7 2.36 -37.38 -2.47
N ARG A 8 1.56 -37.17 -1.43
CA ARG A 8 1.04 -35.85 -1.03
C ARG A 8 1.88 -35.17 0.04
N ILE A 9 2.93 -35.83 0.51
CA ILE A 9 3.83 -35.29 1.52
C ILE A 9 4.79 -34.33 0.81
N ASP A 10 4.78 -33.07 1.23
CA ASP A 10 5.78 -32.08 0.84
C ASP A 10 7.09 -32.42 1.58
N VAL A 11 8.01 -33.07 0.88
CA VAL A 11 9.33 -33.46 1.42
C VAL A 11 10.33 -32.31 1.35
N ASP A 12 10.08 -31.32 0.48
CA ASP A 12 10.99 -30.19 0.22
C ASP A 12 11.02 -29.22 1.41
N GLN A 13 9.97 -29.19 2.25
CA GLN A 13 9.98 -28.43 3.51
C GLN A 13 11.11 -28.85 4.48
N TYR A 14 11.67 -30.05 4.30
CA TYR A 14 12.77 -30.58 5.11
C TYR A 14 14.12 -30.53 4.38
N ASP A 15 14.20 -29.91 3.21
CA ASP A 15 15.45 -29.74 2.46
C ASP A 15 16.40 -28.79 3.22
N PRO A 16 17.61 -29.25 3.62
CA PRO A 16 18.59 -28.41 4.30
C PRO A 16 19.07 -27.21 3.45
N ASP A 17 18.93 -27.25 2.13
CA ASP A 17 19.27 -26.14 1.23
C ASP A 17 18.13 -25.10 1.14
N SER A 18 16.95 -25.39 1.69
CA SER A 18 15.83 -24.46 1.81
C SER A 18 15.92 -23.63 3.10
N PHE A 19 16.94 -22.78 3.22
CA PHE A 19 17.22 -22.00 4.43
C PHE A 19 16.60 -20.60 4.46
N ILE A 20 15.98 -20.13 3.37
CA ILE A 20 15.42 -18.77 3.30
C ILE A 20 14.04 -18.75 3.95
N SER A 21 13.96 -18.16 5.14
CA SER A 21 12.68 -17.93 5.82
C SER A 21 11.91 -16.76 5.19
N LYS A 22 10.62 -16.64 5.49
CA LYS A 22 9.82 -15.49 5.02
C LYS A 22 10.33 -14.18 5.64
N GLU A 23 10.84 -14.27 6.85
CA GLU A 23 11.44 -13.19 7.62
C GLU A 23 12.72 -12.68 6.95
N ASP A 24 13.55 -13.58 6.40
CA ASP A 24 14.76 -13.22 5.66
C ASP A 24 14.48 -12.44 4.36
N LEU A 25 13.28 -12.63 3.80
CA LEU A 25 12.85 -11.92 2.60
C LEU A 25 12.32 -10.52 2.90
N THR A 26 12.00 -10.20 4.16
CA THR A 26 11.43 -8.90 4.54
C THR A 26 12.52 -7.92 4.99
N PRO A 27 12.70 -6.78 4.29
CA PRO A 27 13.65 -5.76 4.73
C PRO A 27 13.29 -5.24 6.14
N PRO A 28 14.29 -4.95 7.00
CA PRO A 28 14.03 -4.40 8.33
C PRO A 28 13.33 -3.05 8.21
N CYS A 29 12.19 -2.90 8.90
CA CYS A 29 11.39 -1.68 8.92
C CYS A 29 11.29 -1.15 10.36
N LYS A 30 11.22 0.18 10.51
CA LYS A 30 10.98 0.79 11.83
C LYS A 30 9.60 0.35 12.34
N PRO A 31 9.48 -0.15 13.59
CA PRO A 31 8.19 -0.46 14.16
C PRO A 31 7.35 0.82 14.27
N VAL A 32 6.06 0.72 13.95
CA VAL A 32 5.12 1.84 14.03
C VAL A 32 4.05 1.50 15.04
N SER A 33 3.89 2.36 16.05
CA SER A 33 2.87 2.20 17.08
C SER A 33 1.50 2.71 16.60
N ALA A 34 0.42 2.16 17.17
CA ALA A 34 -0.93 2.64 16.90
C ALA A 34 -1.13 4.12 17.30
N ALA A 35 -0.38 4.61 18.30
CA ALA A 35 -0.44 6.00 18.74
C ALA A 35 0.16 6.97 17.69
N GLU A 36 1.34 6.63 17.15
CA GLU A 36 1.96 7.39 16.04
C GLU A 36 1.04 7.41 14.83
N GLN A 37 0.46 6.26 14.47
CA GLN A 37 -0.48 6.15 13.36
C GLN A 37 -1.74 7.01 13.57
N GLN A 38 -2.29 7.03 14.78
CA GLN A 38 -3.48 7.82 15.09
C GLN A 38 -3.21 9.32 14.96
N GLN A 39 -2.00 9.78 15.30
CA GLN A 39 -1.59 11.17 15.11
C GLN A 39 -1.57 11.54 13.62
N VAL A 40 -0.94 10.72 12.78
CA VAL A 40 -0.92 10.92 11.31
C VAL A 40 -2.34 10.90 10.74
N ALA A 41 -3.19 9.97 11.17
CA ALA A 41 -4.58 9.89 10.72
C ALA A 41 -5.40 11.13 11.14
N SER A 42 -5.12 11.72 12.31
CA SER A 42 -5.77 12.96 12.75
C SER A 42 -5.37 14.16 11.91
N GLU A 43 -4.09 14.25 11.53
CA GLU A 43 -3.56 15.30 10.66
C GLU A 43 -4.15 15.21 9.25
N ILE A 44 -4.19 14.00 8.69
CA ILE A 44 -4.82 13.72 7.38
C ILE A 44 -6.29 14.15 7.38
N ARG A 45 -7.08 13.72 8.37
CA ARG A 45 -8.50 14.11 8.46
C ARG A 45 -8.68 15.62 8.58
N GLY A 46 -7.85 16.27 9.38
CA GLY A 46 -7.86 17.73 9.50
C GLY A 46 -7.59 18.43 8.16
N ALA A 47 -6.61 17.96 7.39
CA ALA A 47 -6.31 18.49 6.06
C ALA A 47 -7.45 18.27 5.07
N ILE A 48 -8.08 17.08 5.06
CA ILE A 48 -9.25 16.80 4.23
C ILE A 48 -10.41 17.74 4.57
N SER A 49 -10.70 17.96 5.86
CA SER A 49 -11.76 18.87 6.30
C SER A 49 -11.55 20.33 5.89
N ARG A 50 -10.29 20.76 5.68
CA ARG A 50 -9.95 22.09 5.15
C ARG A 50 -9.98 22.17 3.62
N GLY A 51 -10.24 21.06 2.92
CA GLY A 51 -10.16 20.98 1.46
C GLY A 51 -8.72 20.87 0.93
N GLU A 52 -7.74 20.60 1.79
CA GLU A 52 -6.31 20.51 1.47
C GLU A 52 -5.88 19.07 1.17
N ALA A 53 -6.70 18.30 0.45
CA ALA A 53 -6.43 16.89 0.14
C ALA A 53 -5.06 16.69 -0.58
N LYS A 54 -4.65 17.67 -1.39
CA LYS A 54 -3.34 17.67 -2.07
C LYS A 54 -2.15 17.70 -1.12
N ALA A 55 -2.28 18.39 0.02
CA ALA A 55 -1.23 18.48 1.02
C ALA A 55 -1.24 17.24 1.95
N ALA A 56 -2.39 16.58 2.11
CA ALA A 56 -2.52 15.38 2.93
C ALA A 56 -1.85 14.14 2.31
N LEU A 57 -1.87 14.01 0.97
CA LEU A 57 -1.33 12.82 0.30
C LEU A 57 0.18 12.62 0.53
N PRO A 58 1.06 13.62 0.34
CA PRO A 58 2.49 13.46 0.64
C PRO A 58 2.75 12.97 2.07
N ILE A 59 2.04 13.52 3.05
CA ILE A 59 2.16 13.12 4.47
C ILE A 59 1.78 11.65 4.64
N ALA A 60 0.67 11.21 4.04
CA ALA A 60 0.25 9.81 4.11
C ALA A 60 1.26 8.86 3.46
N LEU A 61 1.94 9.29 2.38
CA LEU A 61 2.92 8.48 1.67
C LEU A 61 4.28 8.42 2.39
N ASP A 62 4.70 9.51 3.04
CA ASP A 62 5.96 9.56 3.79
C ASP A 62 5.89 8.74 5.09
N PHE A 63 4.72 8.69 5.73
CA PHE A 63 4.49 7.97 6.99
C PHE A 63 3.80 6.61 6.81
N ALA A 64 4.05 5.92 5.70
CA ALA A 64 3.52 4.57 5.47
C ALA A 64 3.98 3.59 6.58
N PRO A 65 3.06 2.91 7.29
CA PRO A 65 3.39 2.11 8.47
C PRO A 65 3.93 0.71 8.11
N TYR A 66 5.07 0.63 7.42
CA TYR A 66 5.68 -0.63 6.97
C TYR A 66 5.91 -1.64 8.11
N GLY A 67 6.34 -1.16 9.28
CA GLY A 67 6.55 -1.96 10.49
C GLY A 67 5.38 -1.93 11.48
N GLY A 68 4.20 -1.47 11.06
CA GLY A 68 2.97 -1.59 11.85
C GLY A 68 2.35 -3.00 11.72
N ASP A 69 1.47 -3.33 12.66
CA ASP A 69 0.62 -4.51 12.53
C ASP A 69 -0.44 -4.33 11.41
N ASP A 70 -1.16 -5.40 11.08
CA ASP A 70 -2.16 -5.37 10.01
C ASP A 70 -3.30 -4.37 10.31
N GLN A 71 -3.64 -4.15 11.58
CA GLN A 71 -4.70 -3.21 11.96
C GLN A 71 -4.28 -1.76 11.72
N VAL A 72 -3.03 -1.42 12.05
CA VAL A 72 -2.42 -0.11 11.80
C VAL A 72 -2.31 0.15 10.30
N LYS A 73 -1.91 -0.86 9.52
CA LYS A 73 -1.83 -0.78 8.06
C LYS A 73 -3.20 -0.56 7.42
N ASP A 74 -4.20 -1.34 7.81
CA ASP A 74 -5.57 -1.21 7.30
C ASP A 74 -6.20 0.13 7.70
N ALA A 75 -5.91 0.64 8.90
CA ALA A 75 -6.34 1.98 9.33
C ALA A 75 -5.72 3.09 8.47
N HIS A 76 -4.43 2.98 8.15
CA HIS A 76 -3.76 3.95 7.28
C HIS A 76 -4.25 3.87 5.84
N LEU A 77 -4.46 2.65 5.32
CA LEU A 77 -5.06 2.41 4.00
C LEU A 77 -6.40 3.14 3.86
N LYS A 78 -7.24 3.07 4.91
CA LYS A 78 -8.51 3.79 4.92
C LYS A 78 -8.32 5.30 4.77
N SER A 79 -7.38 5.90 5.51
CA SER A 79 -7.06 7.33 5.38
C SER A 79 -6.55 7.68 3.98
N VAL A 80 -5.74 6.82 3.35
CA VAL A 80 -5.30 7.02 1.96
C VAL A 80 -6.49 6.99 1.02
N ILE A 81 -7.39 6.00 1.12
CA ILE A 81 -8.60 5.91 0.28
C ILE A 81 -9.49 7.16 0.44
N GLU A 82 -9.62 7.70 1.65
CA GLU A 82 -10.35 8.96 1.91
C GLU A 82 -9.71 10.15 1.15
N ILE A 83 -8.38 10.27 1.17
CA ILE A 83 -7.65 11.30 0.40
C ILE A 83 -7.87 11.14 -1.12
N LEU A 84 -7.72 9.91 -1.63
CA LEU A 84 -7.90 9.60 -3.05
C LEU A 84 -9.32 9.91 -3.53
N SER A 85 -10.32 9.65 -2.68
CA SER A 85 -11.73 9.91 -2.97
C SER A 85 -12.11 11.38 -2.85
N ALA A 86 -11.46 12.14 -1.97
CA ALA A 86 -11.67 13.58 -1.82
C ALA A 86 -11.04 14.41 -2.95
N THR A 87 -10.08 13.82 -3.69
CA THR A 87 -9.38 14.51 -4.78
C THR A 87 -10.18 14.44 -6.08
N LYS A 88 -10.33 15.59 -6.74
CA LYS A 88 -11.03 15.65 -8.03
C LYS A 88 -10.17 15.01 -9.12
N SER A 89 -10.80 14.24 -10.02
CA SER A 89 -10.11 13.54 -11.13
C SER A 89 -9.22 14.46 -11.98
N ALA A 90 -9.69 15.69 -12.27
CA ALA A 90 -8.92 16.68 -13.03
C ALA A 90 -7.63 17.15 -12.34
N GLU A 91 -7.52 16.99 -11.03
CA GLU A 91 -6.38 17.44 -10.23
C GLU A 91 -5.31 16.35 -10.06
N ILE A 92 -5.66 15.08 -10.28
CA ILE A 92 -4.78 13.92 -10.08
C ILE A 92 -3.42 14.11 -10.78
N PRO A 93 -3.35 14.49 -12.08
CA PRO A 93 -2.06 14.59 -12.76
C PRO A 93 -1.15 15.65 -12.15
N SER A 94 -1.72 16.75 -11.63
CA SER A 94 -0.96 17.81 -10.96
C SER A 94 -0.46 17.35 -9.60
N VAL A 95 -1.28 16.61 -8.85
CA VAL A 95 -0.87 16.05 -7.55
C VAL A 95 0.28 15.07 -7.73
N VAL A 96 0.16 14.11 -8.64
CA VAL A 96 1.19 13.09 -8.88
C VAL A 96 2.52 13.72 -9.33
N LYS A 97 2.48 14.74 -10.20
CA LYS A 97 3.69 15.49 -10.61
C LYS A 97 4.35 16.26 -9.47
N GLY A 98 3.59 16.61 -8.43
CA GLY A 98 4.13 17.26 -7.23
C GLY A 98 4.76 16.28 -6.24
N LEU A 99 4.51 14.97 -6.37
CA LEU A 99 5.13 13.95 -5.55
C LEU A 99 6.58 13.69 -5.98
N ASN A 100 7.44 13.39 -5.01
CA ASN A 100 8.76 12.87 -5.31
C ASN A 100 8.67 11.42 -5.83
N LYS A 101 9.79 10.89 -6.33
CA LYS A 101 9.81 9.56 -6.95
C LYS A 101 9.43 8.46 -5.96
N GLU A 102 9.94 8.55 -4.74
CA GLU A 102 9.67 7.59 -3.67
C GLU A 102 8.17 7.59 -3.31
N GLN A 103 7.55 8.76 -3.18
CA GLN A 103 6.12 8.92 -2.91
C GLN A 103 5.26 8.35 -4.04
N GLN A 104 5.64 8.58 -5.30
CA GLN A 104 4.95 7.98 -6.46
C GLN A 104 4.96 6.45 -6.39
N ASP A 105 6.05 5.88 -5.91
CA ASP A 105 6.20 4.44 -5.76
C ASP A 105 5.33 3.90 -4.64
N VAL A 106 5.31 4.59 -3.48
CA VAL A 106 4.43 4.26 -2.36
C VAL A 106 2.96 4.39 -2.75
N LEU A 107 2.60 5.39 -3.57
CA LEU A 107 1.24 5.55 -4.10
C LEU A 107 0.80 4.32 -4.89
N ILE A 108 1.67 3.78 -5.77
CA ILE A 108 1.38 2.54 -6.50
C ILE A 108 1.11 1.38 -5.54
N LYS A 109 1.88 1.25 -4.45
CA LYS A 109 1.61 0.20 -3.44
C LYS A 109 0.21 0.32 -2.85
N TYR A 110 -0.19 1.53 -2.46
CA TYR A 110 -1.51 1.77 -1.90
C TYR A 110 -2.62 1.54 -2.91
N LEU A 111 -2.42 1.86 -4.19
CA LEU A 111 -3.40 1.60 -5.24
C LEU A 111 -3.65 0.10 -5.40
N TYR A 112 -2.59 -0.72 -5.47
CA TYR A 112 -2.73 -2.18 -5.52
C TYR A 112 -3.35 -2.76 -4.24
N LYS A 113 -2.88 -2.33 -3.07
CA LYS A 113 -3.43 -2.76 -1.78
C LYS A 113 -4.90 -2.42 -1.65
N ALA A 114 -5.31 -1.21 -2.04
CA ALA A 114 -6.71 -0.78 -2.01
C ALA A 114 -7.58 -1.59 -2.98
N MET A 115 -7.13 -1.82 -4.22
CA MET A 115 -7.88 -2.63 -5.18
C MET A 115 -8.07 -4.09 -4.71
N GLY A 116 -7.12 -4.60 -3.93
CA GLY A 116 -7.20 -5.92 -3.29
C GLY A 116 -7.99 -5.94 -1.97
N SER A 117 -8.41 -4.80 -1.43
CA SER A 117 -9.09 -4.72 -0.13
C SER A 117 -10.60 -4.61 -0.27
N PRO A 118 -11.39 -5.09 0.73
CA PRO A 118 -12.83 -4.91 0.74
C PRO A 118 -13.26 -3.44 0.69
N GLN A 119 -12.45 -2.52 1.24
CA GLN A 119 -12.78 -1.09 1.22
C GLN A 119 -12.66 -0.51 -0.20
N GLY A 120 -11.62 -0.89 -0.96
CA GLY A 120 -11.43 -0.39 -2.32
C GLY A 120 -12.36 -1.04 -3.35
N GLN A 121 -12.93 -2.20 -3.04
CA GLN A 121 -13.93 -2.89 -3.86
C GLN A 121 -15.37 -2.41 -3.61
N SER A 122 -15.57 -1.47 -2.69
CA SER A 122 -16.88 -0.86 -2.47
C SER A 122 -17.35 -0.04 -3.67
N GLN A 123 -18.67 0.13 -3.79
CA GLN A 123 -19.33 0.81 -4.91
C GLN A 123 -18.72 2.22 -5.14
N GLY A 124 -18.24 2.48 -6.36
CA GLY A 124 -17.67 3.76 -6.76
C GLY A 124 -16.17 3.95 -6.47
N VAL A 125 -15.63 3.34 -5.41
CA VAL A 125 -14.20 3.50 -5.04
C VAL A 125 -13.28 2.84 -6.06
N GLY A 126 -13.65 1.67 -6.60
CA GLY A 126 -12.85 0.98 -7.62
C GLY A 126 -12.59 1.83 -8.88
N ALA A 127 -13.57 2.62 -9.32
CA ALA A 127 -13.41 3.52 -10.46
C ALA A 127 -12.42 4.67 -10.16
N ILE A 128 -12.45 5.19 -8.93
CA ILE A 128 -11.52 6.22 -8.45
C ILE A 128 -10.10 5.65 -8.44
N LEU A 129 -9.91 4.45 -7.88
CA LEU A 129 -8.61 3.78 -7.83
C LEU A 129 -8.02 3.54 -9.22
N LEU A 130 -8.83 3.10 -10.17
CA LEU A 130 -8.40 2.90 -11.56
C LEU A 130 -8.01 4.22 -12.25
N ALA A 131 -8.76 5.30 -12.02
CA ALA A 131 -8.41 6.62 -12.55
C ALA A 131 -7.07 7.13 -11.96
N TRP A 132 -6.85 6.95 -10.65
CA TRP A 132 -5.58 7.26 -10.02
C TRP A 132 -4.43 6.40 -10.58
N TYR A 133 -4.65 5.11 -10.77
CA TYR A 133 -3.67 4.20 -11.35
C TYR A 133 -3.27 4.61 -12.76
N GLU A 134 -4.24 4.84 -13.66
CA GLU A 134 -4.00 5.29 -15.02
C GLU A 134 -3.12 6.55 -15.04
N LYS A 135 -3.52 7.61 -14.32
CA LYS A 135 -2.77 8.88 -14.31
C LYS A 135 -1.41 8.76 -13.64
N THR A 136 -1.26 7.89 -12.64
CA THR A 136 0.03 7.67 -11.98
C THR A 136 0.99 6.94 -12.90
N VAL A 137 0.53 5.90 -13.61
CA VAL A 137 1.35 5.14 -14.55
C VAL A 137 1.68 5.95 -15.80
N ASP A 138 0.79 6.83 -16.27
CA ASP A 138 1.08 7.76 -17.37
C ASP A 138 2.27 8.68 -17.05
N ILE A 139 2.43 9.08 -15.78
CA ILE A 139 3.51 9.98 -15.33
C ILE A 139 4.79 9.22 -14.99
N THR A 140 4.66 8.10 -14.28
CA THR A 140 5.80 7.33 -13.73
C THR A 140 6.34 6.28 -14.70
N GLY A 141 5.57 5.94 -15.74
CA GLY A 141 5.77 4.77 -16.57
C GLY A 141 5.60 3.46 -15.81
N GLN A 142 5.96 2.35 -16.45
CA GLN A 142 5.86 1.01 -15.84
C GLN A 142 6.89 0.77 -14.73
N GLY A 143 7.89 1.65 -14.59
CA GLY A 143 8.98 1.47 -13.63
C GLY A 143 8.51 1.43 -12.17
N ALA A 144 7.50 2.24 -11.81
CA ALA A 144 6.93 2.22 -10.47
C ALA A 144 6.21 0.89 -10.16
N VAL A 145 5.51 0.33 -11.14
CA VAL A 145 4.86 -0.98 -11.03
C VAL A 145 5.89 -2.10 -10.86
N VAL A 146 6.95 -2.12 -11.67
CA VAL A 146 8.01 -3.14 -11.57
C VAL A 146 8.69 -3.11 -10.20
N ARG A 147 8.93 -1.92 -9.67
CA ARG A 147 9.51 -1.75 -8.33
C ARG A 147 8.55 -2.18 -7.23
N TYR A 148 7.25 -1.91 -7.36
CA TYR A 148 6.24 -2.48 -6.47
C TYR A 148 6.25 -4.02 -6.47
N MET A 149 6.25 -4.65 -7.66
CA MET A 149 6.26 -6.12 -7.78
C MET A 149 7.51 -6.77 -7.14
N SER A 150 8.59 -6.01 -7.03
CA SER A 150 9.87 -6.46 -6.45
C SER A 150 10.01 -6.12 -4.96
N ASP A 151 9.19 -5.21 -4.43
CA ASP A 151 9.32 -4.75 -3.05
C ASP A 151 8.59 -5.71 -2.09
N ARG A 152 9.32 -6.23 -1.12
CA ARG A 152 8.79 -7.13 -0.09
C ARG A 152 8.16 -6.40 1.09
N ARG A 153 8.33 -5.08 1.19
CA ARG A 153 7.70 -4.25 2.23
C ARG A 153 6.27 -3.93 1.84
N THR A 154 5.34 -4.47 2.62
CA THR A 154 3.90 -4.30 2.41
C THR A 154 3.34 -3.12 3.20
N VAL A 155 2.39 -2.43 2.57
CA VAL A 155 1.53 -1.41 3.19
C VAL A 155 0.12 -1.93 3.43
#